data_AF-A0A921BCD5-F1
#
_entry.id   AF-A0A921BCD5-F1
#
_cell.length_a   1.000
_cell.length_b   1.000
_cell.length_c   1.000
_cell.angle_alpha   90.00
_cell.angle_beta   90.00
_cell.angle_gamma   90.00
#
_symmetry.space_group_name_H-M   'P 1'
#
loop_
_entity.id
_entity.type
_entity.pdbx_description
1 polymer ?
#
loop_
_entity_poly.entity_id
_entity_poly.type
_entity_poly.pdbx_seq_one_letter_code
_entity_poly.pdbx_strand_id
1 'polypeptide(L)' 'MIPLIVLTGPTTSGKSETAVALARKLNTKIISADSMQVYKYFDIGTAKPSAKAGKLFHII' A
#
# COMPACT_ATOMS: atom_id res chain seq x y z
N MET A 1 0.32 -15.94 17.47
CA MET A 1 1.12 -14.90 16.78
C MET A 1 0.52 -14.71 15.40
N ILE A 2 0.27 -13.46 14.97
CA ILE A 2 -0.33 -13.18 13.65
C ILE A 2 0.81 -13.03 12.63
N PRO A 3 0.82 -13.77 11.50
CA PRO A 3 1.84 -13.62 10.47
C PRO A 3 1.82 -12.23 9.84
N LEU A 4 2.98 -11.59 9.74
CA LEU A 4 3.16 -10.27 9.13
C LEU A 4 4.14 -10.36 7.96
N ILE A 5 3.76 -9.80 6.82
CA ILE A 5 4.63 -9.68 5.64
C ILE A 5 4.98 -8.22 5.47
N VAL A 6 6.27 -7.91 5.37
CA VAL A 6 6.79 -6.54 5.19
C VAL A 6 7.46 -6.44 3.83
N LEU A 7 7.03 -5.48 3.01
CA LEU A 7 7.64 -5.18 1.72
C LEU A 7 8.45 -3.88 1.82
N THR A 8 9.78 -3.99 1.75
CA THR A 8 10.70 -2.86 1.83
C THR A 8 11.43 -2.63 0.50
N GLY A 9 11.99 -1.43 0.31
CA GLY A 9 12.73 -1.08 -0.92
C GLY A 9 12.56 0.39 -1.32
N PRO A 10 13.36 0.90 -2.28
CA PRO A 10 13.38 2.31 -2.67
C PRO A 10 12.10 2.73 -3.39
N THR A 11 11.77 4.02 -3.41
CA THR A 11 10.62 4.55 -4.18
C THR A 11 10.69 4.08 -5.63
N THR A 12 9.53 3.79 -6.25
CA THR A 12 9.42 3.31 -7.65
C THR A 12 9.94 1.89 -7.90
N SER A 13 10.35 1.14 -6.87
CA SER A 13 10.80 -0.26 -7.03
C SER A 13 9.69 -1.30 -7.27
N GLY A 14 8.45 -0.91 -7.58
CA GLY A 14 7.34 -1.84 -7.84
C GLY A 14 6.68 -2.48 -6.60
N LYS A 15 6.89 -1.90 -5.39
CA LYS A 15 6.35 -2.46 -4.14
C LYS A 15 4.84 -2.42 -4.08
N SER A 16 4.22 -1.34 -4.55
CA SER A 16 2.77 -1.17 -4.52
C SER A 16 2.07 -2.22 -5.38
N GLU A 17 2.59 -2.46 -6.58
CA GLU A 17 2.11 -3.47 -7.52
C GLU A 17 2.24 -4.88 -6.93
N THR A 18 3.41 -5.17 -6.33
CA THR A 18 3.68 -6.45 -5.67
C THR A 18 2.75 -6.67 -4.47
N ALA A 19 2.53 -5.63 -3.65
CA ALA A 19 1.64 -5.69 -2.50
C ALA A 19 0.20 -6.02 -2.91
N VAL A 20 -0.32 -5.38 -3.97
CA VAL A 20 -1.67 -5.64 -4.51
C VAL A 20 -1.80 -7.06 -5.03
N ALA A 21 -0.82 -7.53 -5.80
CA ALA A 21 -0.82 -8.90 -6.32
C ALA A 21 -0.80 -9.94 -5.18
N LEU A 22 0.03 -9.73 -4.18
CA LEU A 22 0.15 -10.61 -3.02
C LEU A 22 -1.12 -10.62 -2.16
N ALA A 23 -1.70 -9.43 -1.91
CA ALA A 23 -2.92 -9.29 -1.14
C ALA A 23 -4.11 -10.01 -1.80
N ARG A 24 -4.22 -9.94 -3.14
CA ARG A 24 -5.22 -10.70 -3.90
C ARG A 24 -5.00 -12.21 -3.80
N LYS A 25 -3.76 -12.68 -3.92
CA LYS A 25 -3.42 -14.11 -3.85
C LYS A 25 -3.65 -14.71 -2.47
N LEU A 26 -3.38 -13.94 -1.41
CA LEU A 26 -3.51 -14.38 -0.02
C LEU A 26 -4.84 -13.96 0.63
N ASN A 27 -5.71 -13.27 -0.11
CA ASN A 27 -6.95 -12.67 0.40
C ASN A 27 -6.74 -11.88 1.71
N THR A 28 -5.69 -11.04 1.73
CA THR A 28 -5.30 -10.25 2.90
C THR A 28 -5.39 -8.74 2.66
N LYS A 29 -5.26 -7.96 3.72
CA LYS A 29 -5.29 -6.49 3.69
C LYS A 29 -3.87 -5.93 3.61
N ILE A 30 -3.73 -4.76 3.00
CA ILE A 30 -2.47 -4.02 2.92
C ILE A 30 -2.54 -2.86 3.90
N ILE A 31 -1.44 -2.63 4.61
CA ILE A 31 -1.23 -1.43 5.42
C ILE A 31 -0.12 -0.61 4.75
N SER A 32 -0.40 0.65 4.44
CA SER A 32 0.65 1.56 3.94
C SER A 32 1.48 2.07 5.12
N ALA A 33 2.80 2.04 4.98
CA ALA A 33 3.76 2.56 5.95
C ALA A 33 4.53 3.77 5.38
N ASP A 34 4.00 4.41 4.35
CA ASP A 34 4.58 5.61 3.74
C ASP A 34 4.07 6.85 4.48
N SER A 35 4.98 7.54 5.17
CA SER A 35 4.69 8.74 5.96
C SER A 35 4.15 9.90 5.13
N MET A 36 4.36 9.91 3.82
CA MET A 36 3.82 10.94 2.94
C MET A 36 2.36 10.67 2.57
N GLN A 37 1.89 9.42 2.61
CA GLN A 37 0.53 9.08 2.19
C GLN A 37 -0.55 9.47 3.23
N VAL A 38 -0.16 9.81 4.45
CA VAL A 38 -1.06 10.22 5.53
C VAL A 38 -1.68 11.62 5.32
N TYR A 39 -1.06 12.47 4.49
CA TYR A 39 -1.51 13.85 4.28
C TYR A 39 -2.78 13.90 3.42
N LYS A 40 -3.89 14.33 4.02
CA LYS A 40 -5.19 14.44 3.33
C LYS A 40 -5.10 15.36 2.11
N TYR A 41 -5.66 14.90 0.98
CA TYR A 41 -5.70 15.61 -0.31
C TYR A 41 -4.36 15.77 -1.06
N PHE A 42 -3.23 15.34 -0.48
CA PHE A 42 -1.94 15.36 -1.17
C PHE A 42 -1.70 14.04 -1.93
N ASP A 43 -2.55 13.73 -2.90
CA ASP A 43 -2.58 12.40 -3.51
C ASP A 43 -1.59 12.26 -4.69
N ILE A 44 -1.43 13.31 -5.51
CA ILE A 44 -0.60 13.29 -6.72
C ILE A 44 0.90 13.20 -6.37
N GLY A 45 1.37 14.04 -5.44
CA GLY A 45 2.79 14.11 -5.06
C GLY A 45 3.28 12.93 -4.22
N THR A 46 2.37 12.07 -3.74
CA THR A 46 2.67 10.94 -2.84
C THR A 46 2.33 9.59 -3.47
N ALA A 47 2.00 9.60 -4.77
CA ALA A 47 1.61 8.42 -5.54
C ALA A 47 0.54 7.58 -4.83
N LYS A 48 -0.44 8.24 -4.18
CA LYS A 48 -1.48 7.52 -3.45
C LYS A 48 -2.32 6.67 -4.42
N PRO A 49 -2.58 5.39 -4.08
CA PRO A 49 -3.44 4.56 -4.90
C PRO A 49 -4.84 5.18 -5.02
N SER A 50 -5.39 5.23 -6.24
CA SER A 50 -6.77 5.68 -6.43
C SER A 50 -7.76 4.80 -5.67
N ALA A 51 -8.87 5.37 -5.17
CA ALA A 51 -9.89 4.63 -4.43
C ALA A 51 -10.50 3.44 -5.23
N LYS A 52 -10.38 3.45 -6.56
CA LYS A 52 -10.79 2.37 -7.47
C LYS A 52 -9.88 1.14 -7.42
N ALA A 53 -8.63 1.28 -6.96
CA ALA A 53 -7.71 0.14 -6.76
C ALA A 53 -8.16 -0.79 -5.61
N GLY A 54 -9.22 -0.41 -4.90
CA GLY A 54 -9.89 -1.19 -3.88
C GLY A 54 -9.64 -0.60 -2.50
N LYS A 55 -10.62 -0.78 -1.60
CA LYS A 55 -10.56 -0.56 -0.13
C LYS A 55 -9.45 -1.35 0.59
N LEU A 56 -8.44 -1.80 -0.14
CA LEU A 56 -7.41 -2.75 0.28
C LEU A 56 -6.34 -2.12 1.15
N PHE A 57 -6.19 -0.80 1.09
CA PHE A 57 -5.19 -0.04 1.83
C PHE A 57 -5.82 0.60 3.07
N HIS A 58 -5.43 0.13 4.26
CA HIS A 58 -5.49 0.97 5.45
C HIS A 58 -4.24 1.84 5.46
N ILE A 59 -4.42 3.14 5.31
CA ILE A 59 -3.35 4.10 5.60
C ILE A 59 -3.46 4.35 7.10
N ILE A 60 -2.43 3.96 7.84
CA ILE A 60 -2.25 4.40 9.23
C ILE A 60 -1.47 5.71 9.18
#